data_AF-A0A2E3A4J6-F1
#
_entry.id   AF-A0A2E3A4J6-F1
#
_cell.length_a   1.000
_cell.length_b   1.000
_cell.length_c   1.000
_cell.angle_alpha   90.00
_cell.angle_beta   90.00
_cell.angle_gamma   90.00
#
_symmetry.space_group_name_H-M   'P 1'
#
loop_
_entity.id
_entity.type
_entity.pdbx_description
1 polymer ?
#
loop_
_entity_poly.entity_id
_entity_poly.type
_entity_poly.pdbx_seq_one_letter_code
_entity_poly.pdbx_strand_id
1 'polypeptide(L)'
;MQDAQLGNFGLLLLALIANLSLFGLKKLDSSRLFRTAPACEAPRWTGISVLLALVAFLLFPGIIMGILEESWDTGLYSSEIQPRASSVTGGYLLGGGLIAFLIWYFVVVGLRQSPATLGLRGASLTNLLPVVLVYVFFIVPLGLCAHLWTELIEYLGYESMPQEVVKMFGDAVARGDPLELSLLVFNAVILAPLWEELLYRGFFFGLLKSRWGVFPALVFSSAVFSFSHFSLAAFLPLFVVGMAVGYVYYRTRSLYFAIFFHALFNGLSMAVQFILVGS
;
A
#
# COMPACT_ATOMS: atom_id res chain seq x y z
N MET A 1 -26.45 18.68 -8.83
CA MET A 1 -25.08 18.23 -8.48
C MET A 1 -24.73 18.55 -7.02
N GLN A 2 -24.97 19.77 -6.54
CA GLN A 2 -24.67 20.18 -5.15
C GLN A 2 -25.43 19.35 -4.09
N ASP A 3 -26.71 19.06 -4.28
CA ASP A 3 -27.52 18.29 -3.32
C ASP A 3 -27.07 16.82 -3.17
N ALA A 4 -26.56 16.22 -4.25
CA ALA A 4 -26.03 14.85 -4.22
C ALA A 4 -24.67 14.75 -3.51
N GLN A 5 -23.83 15.78 -3.65
CA GLN A 5 -22.56 15.88 -2.91
C GLN A 5 -22.80 16.10 -1.42
N LEU A 6 -23.78 16.93 -1.05
CA LEU A 6 -24.17 17.14 0.34
C LEU A 6 -24.69 15.84 1.00
N GLY A 7 -25.48 15.05 0.26
CA GLY A 7 -25.99 13.75 0.73
C GLY A 7 -24.88 12.73 0.99
N ASN A 8 -23.89 12.64 0.09
CA ASN A 8 -22.75 11.74 0.23
C ASN A 8 -21.85 12.13 1.41
N PHE A 9 -21.63 13.44 1.62
CA PHE A 9 -20.88 13.95 2.75
C PHE A 9 -21.52 13.59 4.09
N GLY A 10 -22.86 13.74 4.20
CA GLY A 10 -23.61 13.36 5.39
C GLY A 10 -23.48 11.87 5.74
N LEU A 11 -23.51 10.99 4.74
CA LEU A 11 -23.30 9.55 4.93
C LEU A 11 -21.89 9.22 5.41
N LEU A 12 -20.87 9.86 4.86
CA LEU A 12 -19.48 9.69 5.28
C LEU A 12 -19.26 10.16 6.73
N LEU A 13 -19.87 11.28 7.13
CA LEU A 13 -19.79 11.80 8.49
C LEU A 13 -20.50 10.88 9.49
N LEU A 14 -21.67 10.36 9.15
CA LEU A 14 -22.39 9.38 9.98
C LEU A 14 -21.60 8.08 10.13
N ALA A 15 -20.98 7.59 9.05
CA ALA A 15 -20.12 6.41 9.09
C ALA A 15 -18.89 6.63 10.00
N LEU A 16 -18.28 7.81 9.94
CA LEU A 16 -17.20 8.20 10.84
C LEU A 16 -17.65 8.22 12.30
N ILE A 17 -18.76 8.89 12.62
CA ILE A 17 -19.28 8.99 13.98
C ILE A 17 -19.62 7.60 14.53
N ALA A 18 -20.28 6.75 13.74
CA ALA A 18 -20.58 5.37 14.12
C ALA A 18 -19.31 4.56 14.41
N ASN A 19 -18.28 4.68 13.56
CA ASN A 19 -17.01 4.00 13.73
C ASN A 19 -16.24 4.47 14.98
N LEU A 20 -16.16 5.78 15.20
CA LEU A 20 -15.56 6.35 16.42
C LEU A 20 -16.34 5.96 17.67
N SER A 21 -17.66 5.80 17.58
CA SER A 21 -18.51 5.35 18.71
C SER A 21 -18.29 3.86 19.03
N LEU A 22 -18.14 3.01 18.01
CA LEU A 22 -17.80 1.59 18.18
C LEU A 22 -16.43 1.39 18.85
N PHE A 23 -15.46 2.25 18.53
CA PHE A 23 -14.12 2.21 19.14
C PHE A 23 -14.03 2.96 20.48
N GLY A 24 -14.83 4.01 20.66
CA GLY A 24 -14.91 4.82 21.89
C GLY A 24 -15.55 4.11 23.07
N LEU A 25 -16.30 3.03 22.84
CA LEU A 25 -17.05 2.33 23.89
C LEU A 25 -16.29 1.28 24.71
N LYS A 26 -14.99 1.04 24.47
CA LYS A 26 -14.16 0.28 25.43
C LYS A 26 -12.69 0.55 25.16
N LYS A 27 -11.94 0.69 26.26
CA LYS A 27 -10.49 0.39 26.32
C LYS A 27 -10.29 -1.06 25.86
N LEU A 28 -10.36 -1.29 24.56
CA LEU A 28 -9.94 -2.52 23.93
C LEU A 28 -8.44 -2.53 24.08
N ASP A 29 -7.98 -3.12 25.19
CA ASP A 29 -6.58 -3.44 25.41
C ASP A 29 -6.16 -4.30 24.23
N SER A 30 -5.62 -3.61 23.24
CA SER A 30 -5.40 -4.19 21.94
C SER A 30 -4.46 -5.39 22.09
N SER A 31 -3.59 -5.40 23.11
CA SER A 31 -2.68 -6.50 23.46
C SER A 31 -3.40 -7.83 23.73
N ARG A 32 -4.63 -7.79 24.27
CA ARG A 32 -5.45 -8.99 24.55
C ARG A 32 -6.21 -9.50 23.33
N LEU A 33 -6.42 -8.65 22.33
CA LEU A 33 -7.18 -9.02 21.13
C LEU A 33 -6.39 -9.90 20.18
N PHE A 34 -5.08 -9.71 20.09
CA PHE A 34 -4.25 -10.42 19.14
C PHE A 34 -3.46 -11.51 19.85
N ARG A 35 -3.47 -12.71 19.28
CA ARG A 35 -2.46 -13.72 19.55
C ARG A 35 -1.22 -13.39 18.74
N THR A 36 -0.33 -12.60 19.34
CA THR A 36 0.95 -12.22 18.74
C THR A 36 1.81 -13.47 18.55
N ALA A 37 2.27 -13.75 17.33
CA ALA A 37 3.22 -14.83 17.10
C ALA A 37 4.51 -14.60 17.94
N PRO A 38 5.22 -15.66 18.36
CA PRO A 38 6.44 -15.55 19.16
C PRO A 38 7.42 -14.53 18.56
N ALA A 39 8.15 -13.82 19.42
CA ALA A 39 9.16 -12.89 18.93
C ALA A 39 10.25 -13.70 18.20
N CYS A 40 10.55 -13.33 16.96
CA CYS A 40 11.78 -13.78 16.33
C CYS A 40 12.93 -12.90 16.85
N GLU A 41 14.17 -13.36 16.69
CA GLU A 41 15.32 -12.49 16.92
C GLU A 41 15.16 -11.21 16.12
N ALA A 42 15.34 -10.06 16.79
CA ALA A 42 15.28 -8.78 16.12
C ALA A 42 16.40 -8.72 15.06
N PRO A 43 16.12 -8.21 13.85
CA PRO A 43 17.16 -8.09 12.86
C PRO A 43 18.29 -7.18 13.35
N ARG A 44 19.55 -7.55 13.11
CA ARG A 44 20.72 -6.78 13.57
C ARG A 44 21.04 -5.68 12.56
N TRP A 45 20.22 -4.63 12.54
CA TRP A 45 20.34 -3.55 11.56
C TRP A 45 21.59 -2.69 11.77
N THR A 46 22.48 -2.68 10.78
CA THR A 46 23.71 -1.88 10.75
C THR A 46 23.52 -0.59 9.94
N GLY A 47 24.53 0.28 9.89
CA GLY A 47 24.52 1.44 8.97
C GLY A 47 24.39 1.03 7.49
N ILE A 48 24.95 -0.13 7.12
CA ILE A 48 24.80 -0.72 5.79
C ILE A 48 23.34 -1.10 5.51
N SER A 49 22.59 -1.56 6.52
CA SER A 49 21.15 -1.83 6.37
C SER A 49 20.36 -0.58 5.99
N VAL A 50 20.73 0.57 6.56
CA VAL A 50 20.10 1.85 6.24
C VAL A 50 20.43 2.26 4.81
N LEU A 51 21.70 2.14 4.41
CA LEU A 51 22.12 2.43 3.03
C LEU A 51 21.38 1.54 2.02
N LEU A 52 21.29 0.23 2.27
CA LEU A 52 20.57 -0.69 1.40
C LEU A 52 19.07 -0.41 1.38
N ALA A 53 18.48 0.05 2.49
CA ALA A 53 17.11 0.51 2.52
C ALA A 53 16.87 1.75 1.69
N LEU A 54 17.78 2.71 1.74
CA LEU A 54 17.73 3.88 0.88
C LEU A 54 17.90 3.49 -0.59
N VAL A 55 18.86 2.60 -0.91
CA VAL A 55 19.07 2.11 -2.27
C VAL A 55 17.84 1.36 -2.79
N ALA A 56 17.29 0.40 -2.03
CA ALA A 56 16.09 -0.33 -2.42
C ALA A 56 14.88 0.62 -2.59
N PHE A 57 14.75 1.62 -1.71
CA PHE A 57 13.69 2.63 -1.78
C PHE A 57 13.85 3.58 -2.97
N LEU A 58 15.08 3.96 -3.36
CA LEU A 58 15.32 4.82 -4.51
C LEU A 58 15.23 4.05 -5.83
N LEU A 59 15.69 2.80 -5.84
CA LEU A 59 15.65 1.94 -7.01
C LEU A 59 14.25 1.44 -7.33
N PHE A 60 13.38 1.14 -6.35
CA PHE A 60 12.06 0.56 -6.66
C PHE A 60 11.20 1.45 -7.57
N PRO A 61 10.92 2.70 -7.18
CA PRO A 61 10.06 3.55 -7.97
C PRO A 61 10.84 4.09 -9.17
N GLY A 62 12.15 4.35 -9.04
CA GLY A 62 12.99 4.82 -10.14
C GLY A 62 13.17 3.82 -11.27
N ILE A 63 13.31 2.52 -10.98
CA ILE A 63 13.38 1.47 -12.01
C ILE A 63 12.02 1.30 -12.70
N ILE A 64 10.92 1.31 -11.92
CA ILE A 64 9.57 1.24 -12.50
C ILE A 64 9.34 2.43 -13.43
N MET A 65 9.61 3.65 -12.97
CA MET A 65 9.44 4.87 -13.78
C MET A 65 10.39 4.89 -14.98
N GLY A 66 11.66 4.51 -14.81
CA GLY A 66 12.61 4.44 -15.93
C GLY A 66 12.20 3.43 -17.00
N ILE A 67 11.63 2.28 -16.64
CA ILE A 67 11.09 1.31 -17.60
C ILE A 67 9.85 1.90 -18.30
N LEU A 68 8.99 2.62 -17.57
CA LEU A 68 7.81 3.28 -18.16
C LEU A 68 8.21 4.40 -19.13
N GLU A 69 9.21 5.20 -18.79
CA GLU A 69 9.76 6.29 -19.61
C GLU A 69 10.56 5.78 -20.81
N GLU A 70 11.42 4.77 -20.65
CA GLU A 70 12.17 4.17 -21.78
C GLU A 70 11.24 3.44 -22.76
N SER A 71 10.15 2.85 -22.25
CA SER A 71 9.07 2.31 -23.10
C SER A 71 8.38 3.41 -23.92
N TRP A 72 8.43 4.66 -23.46
CA TRP A 72 7.85 5.82 -24.13
C TRP A 72 8.80 6.43 -25.18
N ASP A 73 10.10 6.52 -24.89
CA ASP A 73 11.07 7.29 -25.69
C ASP A 73 11.76 6.53 -26.84
N THR A 74 11.80 5.20 -26.84
CA THR A 74 12.65 4.42 -27.78
C THR A 74 12.15 4.32 -29.22
N GLY A 75 11.04 4.96 -29.60
CA GLY A 75 10.60 5.05 -31.00
C GLY A 75 10.24 3.72 -31.69
N LEU A 76 10.28 2.60 -30.98
CA LEU A 76 9.72 1.30 -31.39
C LEU A 76 8.17 1.27 -31.35
N TYR A 77 7.57 2.42 -31.07
CA TYR A 77 6.14 2.65 -30.93
C TYR A 77 5.73 3.83 -31.80
N SER A 78 4.98 3.56 -32.86
CA SER A 78 4.16 4.58 -33.53
C SER A 78 3.08 5.06 -32.55
N SER A 79 2.66 6.32 -32.71
CA SER A 79 1.76 7.13 -31.88
C SER A 79 0.35 6.59 -31.59
N GLU A 80 0.12 5.27 -31.69
CA GLU A 80 -1.20 4.63 -31.57
C GLU A 80 -1.31 3.63 -30.40
N ILE A 81 -0.25 3.38 -29.61
CA ILE A 81 -0.27 2.32 -28.58
C ILE A 81 0.12 2.87 -27.22
N GLN A 82 -0.87 2.96 -26.32
CA GLN A 82 -0.73 3.31 -24.90
C GLN A 82 0.35 2.44 -24.18
N PRO A 83 0.92 2.90 -23.04
CA PRO A 83 1.77 2.07 -22.19
C PRO A 83 1.02 0.78 -21.85
N ARG A 84 1.42 -0.35 -22.43
CA ARG A 84 0.69 -1.60 -22.25
C ARG A 84 0.85 -2.05 -20.80
N ALA A 85 -0.24 -2.52 -20.19
CA ALA A 85 -0.19 -3.14 -18.87
C ALA A 85 0.90 -4.23 -18.74
N SER A 86 1.33 -4.84 -19.86
CA SER A 86 2.48 -5.74 -19.92
C SER A 86 3.82 -5.10 -19.53
N SER A 87 4.09 -3.85 -19.92
CA SER A 87 5.32 -3.14 -19.56
C SER A 87 5.33 -2.83 -18.07
N VAL A 88 4.18 -2.40 -17.52
CA VAL A 88 3.99 -2.21 -16.07
C VAL A 88 4.24 -3.53 -15.34
N THR A 89 3.67 -4.64 -15.81
CA THR A 89 3.91 -5.97 -15.23
C THR A 89 5.39 -6.36 -15.29
N GLY A 90 6.06 -6.14 -16.42
CA GLY A 90 7.50 -6.37 -16.56
C GLY A 90 8.32 -5.57 -15.54
N GLY A 91 7.97 -4.30 -15.34
CA GLY A 91 8.58 -3.42 -14.34
C GLY A 91 8.40 -3.94 -12.91
N TYR A 92 7.20 -4.38 -12.52
CA TYR A 92 6.95 -4.99 -11.21
C TYR A 92 7.73 -6.29 -11.01
N LEU A 93 7.81 -7.15 -12.03
CA LEU A 93 8.54 -8.41 -11.95
C LEU A 93 10.05 -8.19 -11.81
N LEU A 94 10.63 -7.33 -12.65
CA LEU A 94 12.07 -7.04 -12.64
C LEU A 94 12.47 -6.21 -11.41
N GLY A 95 11.83 -5.06 -11.20
CA GLY A 95 12.14 -4.16 -10.09
C GLY A 95 11.80 -4.79 -8.74
N GLY A 96 10.58 -5.30 -8.58
CA GLY A 96 10.14 -5.95 -7.35
C GLY A 96 10.94 -7.22 -7.05
N GLY A 97 11.21 -8.04 -8.07
CA GLY A 97 12.06 -9.23 -7.95
C GLY A 97 13.49 -8.90 -7.52
N LEU A 98 14.10 -7.86 -8.10
CA LEU A 98 15.43 -7.39 -7.72
C LEU A 98 15.46 -6.94 -6.26
N ILE A 99 14.48 -6.18 -5.79
CA ILE A 99 14.43 -5.74 -4.39
C ILE A 99 14.18 -6.88 -3.43
N ALA A 100 13.27 -7.79 -3.77
CA ALA A 100 13.05 -8.98 -2.97
C ALA A 100 14.32 -9.81 -2.85
N PHE A 101 15.07 -9.97 -3.95
CA PHE A 101 16.38 -10.61 -3.96
C PHE A 101 17.40 -9.87 -3.09
N LEU A 102 17.51 -8.55 -3.20
CA LEU A 102 18.45 -7.74 -2.40
C LEU A 102 18.13 -7.80 -0.91
N ILE A 103 16.85 -7.70 -0.53
CA ILE A 103 16.39 -7.85 0.85
C ILE A 103 16.69 -9.26 1.36
N TRP A 104 16.37 -10.29 0.58
CA TRP A 104 16.66 -11.69 0.93
C TRP A 104 18.16 -11.92 1.10
N TYR A 105 18.98 -11.51 0.13
CA TYR A 105 20.43 -11.66 0.17
C TYR A 105 20.99 -10.96 1.41
N PHE A 106 20.56 -9.74 1.67
CA PHE A 106 21.02 -9.00 2.83
C PHE A 106 20.64 -9.68 4.15
N VAL A 107 19.39 -10.10 4.31
CA VAL A 107 18.91 -10.71 5.57
C VAL A 107 19.51 -12.10 5.78
N VAL A 108 19.48 -12.95 4.75
CA VAL A 108 19.86 -14.36 4.86
C VAL A 108 21.37 -14.54 4.75
N VAL A 109 22.01 -13.89 3.78
CA VAL A 109 23.45 -14.05 3.53
C VAL A 109 24.23 -13.04 4.35
N GLY A 110 23.86 -11.77 4.29
CA GLY A 110 24.57 -10.67 4.95
C GLY A 110 24.45 -10.70 6.48
N LEU A 111 23.23 -10.78 7.01
CA LEU A 111 22.98 -10.80 8.45
C LEU A 111 22.93 -12.21 9.06
N ARG A 112 22.88 -13.26 8.22
CA ARG A 112 22.71 -14.66 8.65
C ARG A 112 21.45 -14.88 9.48
N GLN A 113 20.37 -14.19 9.13
CA GLN A 113 19.10 -14.25 9.83
C GLN A 113 18.03 -14.94 9.00
N SER A 114 17.07 -15.57 9.67
CA SER A 114 15.94 -16.22 9.01
C SER A 114 15.05 -15.18 8.31
N PRO A 115 14.48 -15.48 7.12
CA PRO A 115 13.43 -14.66 6.50
C PRO A 115 12.22 -14.42 7.41
N ALA A 116 12.00 -15.28 8.43
CA ALA A 116 10.97 -15.08 9.44
C ALA A 116 11.14 -13.77 10.25
N THR A 117 12.36 -13.18 10.25
CA THR A 117 12.63 -11.87 10.86
C THR A 117 11.95 -10.70 10.12
N LEU A 118 11.66 -10.88 8.82
CA LEU A 118 10.85 -9.98 8.00
C LEU A 118 9.34 -10.22 8.17
N GLY A 119 8.95 -11.19 9.00
CA GLY A 119 7.57 -11.59 9.17
C GLY A 119 7.01 -12.51 8.08
N LEU A 120 7.84 -13.09 7.22
CA LEU A 120 7.47 -14.14 6.26
C LEU A 120 7.06 -15.44 6.99
N ARG A 121 5.89 -15.41 7.63
CA ARG A 121 5.33 -16.49 8.43
C ARG A 121 3.83 -16.34 8.58
N GLY A 122 3.16 -17.46 8.81
CA GLY A 122 1.75 -17.49 9.17
C GLY A 122 1.48 -16.83 10.53
N ALA A 123 0.28 -16.30 10.69
CA ALA A 123 -0.27 -15.94 12.00
C ALA A 123 -1.54 -16.75 12.26
N SER A 124 -1.95 -16.82 13.54
CA SER A 124 -3.17 -17.51 13.92
C SER A 124 -4.38 -16.87 13.26
N LEU A 125 -5.27 -17.69 12.67
CA LEU A 125 -6.55 -17.24 12.11
C LEU A 125 -7.47 -16.60 13.17
N THR A 126 -7.23 -16.85 14.46
CA THR A 126 -7.92 -16.13 15.54
C THR A 126 -7.70 -14.61 15.50
N ASN A 127 -6.64 -14.14 14.82
CA ASN A 127 -6.40 -12.73 14.60
C ASN A 127 -7.27 -12.11 13.49
N LEU A 128 -8.01 -12.90 12.71
CA LEU A 128 -8.83 -12.38 11.60
C LEU A 128 -9.83 -11.32 12.07
N LEU A 129 -10.63 -11.62 13.10
CA LEU A 129 -11.62 -10.67 13.60
C LEU A 129 -10.98 -9.37 14.13
N PRO A 130 -9.98 -9.39 15.03
CA PRO A 130 -9.24 -8.20 15.42
C PRO A 130 -8.65 -7.40 14.24
N VAL A 131 -8.12 -8.09 13.23
CA VAL A 131 -7.58 -7.43 12.04
C VAL A 131 -8.67 -6.76 11.24
N VAL A 132 -9.80 -7.44 10.99
CA VAL A 132 -10.95 -6.85 10.29
C VAL A 132 -11.47 -5.63 11.04
N LEU A 133 -11.58 -5.68 12.38
CA LEU A 133 -12.02 -4.54 13.18
C LEU A 133 -11.07 -3.34 13.05
N VAL A 134 -9.75 -3.58 13.08
CA VAL A 134 -8.76 -2.54 12.79
C VAL A 134 -8.94 -2.01 11.36
N TYR A 135 -9.09 -2.89 10.38
CA TYR A 135 -9.20 -2.49 8.99
C TYR A 135 -10.45 -1.64 8.76
N VAL A 136 -11.61 -2.07 9.26
CA VAL A 136 -12.85 -1.29 9.25
C VAL A 136 -12.67 0.06 9.94
N PHE A 137 -11.99 0.09 11.10
CA PHE A 137 -11.72 1.33 11.81
C PHE A 137 -10.95 2.35 10.97
N PHE A 138 -9.94 1.91 10.20
CA PHE A 138 -9.15 2.78 9.34
C PHE A 138 -9.79 3.04 7.97
N ILE A 139 -10.56 2.10 7.41
CA ILE A 139 -11.13 2.20 6.05
C ILE A 139 -12.43 3.01 6.02
N VAL A 140 -13.29 2.91 7.03
CA VAL A 140 -14.52 3.70 7.08
C VAL A 140 -14.28 5.22 7.00
N PRO A 141 -13.30 5.83 7.70
CA PRO A 141 -13.00 7.25 7.53
C PRO A 141 -12.32 7.57 6.19
N LEU A 142 -11.81 6.57 5.46
CA LEU A 142 -10.93 6.79 4.32
C LEU A 142 -11.61 7.58 3.20
N GLY A 143 -12.88 7.31 2.90
CA GLY A 143 -13.63 8.05 1.88
C GLY A 143 -13.80 9.53 2.25
N LEU A 144 -14.06 9.82 3.53
CA LEU A 144 -14.13 11.19 4.03
C LEU A 144 -12.75 11.87 3.99
N CYS A 145 -11.70 11.17 4.43
CA CYS A 145 -10.34 11.66 4.38
C CYS A 145 -9.90 11.97 2.94
N ALA A 146 -10.21 11.10 1.98
CA ALA A 146 -9.92 11.32 0.57
C ALA A 146 -10.64 12.56 0.04
N HIS A 147 -11.94 12.67 0.30
CA HIS A 147 -12.74 13.80 -0.15
C HIS A 147 -12.26 15.14 0.44
N LEU A 148 -12.11 15.23 1.76
CA LEU A 148 -11.61 16.44 2.43
C LEU A 148 -10.19 16.81 1.99
N TRP A 149 -9.36 15.81 1.72
CA TRP A 149 -8.00 16.03 1.24
C TRP A 149 -7.99 16.61 -0.18
N THR A 150 -8.78 16.04 -1.09
CA THR A 150 -8.95 16.55 -2.46
C THR A 150 -9.46 17.99 -2.44
N GLU A 151 -10.49 18.30 -1.63
CA GLU A 151 -10.99 19.68 -1.51
C GLU A 151 -9.91 20.64 -0.99
N LEU A 152 -9.11 20.22 -0.01
CA LEU A 152 -8.03 21.03 0.54
C LEU A 152 -6.94 21.32 -0.49
N ILE A 153 -6.47 20.30 -1.24
CA ILE A 153 -5.39 20.51 -2.23
C ILE A 153 -5.87 21.40 -3.37
N GLU A 154 -7.11 21.26 -3.81
CA GLU A 154 -7.72 22.10 -4.85
C GLU A 154 -7.92 23.53 -4.36
N TYR A 155 -8.37 23.72 -3.12
CA TYR A 155 -8.46 25.04 -2.48
C TYR A 155 -7.09 25.73 -2.39
N LEU A 156 -6.01 24.97 -2.18
CA LEU A 156 -4.63 25.46 -2.17
C LEU A 156 -4.06 25.69 -3.57
N GLY A 157 -4.82 25.42 -4.64
CA GLY A 157 -4.42 25.65 -6.04
C GLY A 157 -3.62 24.52 -6.67
N TYR A 158 -3.62 23.32 -6.09
CA TYR A 158 -2.99 22.13 -6.67
C TYR A 158 -4.00 21.27 -7.43
N GLU A 159 -3.59 20.72 -8.57
CA GLU A 159 -4.42 19.79 -9.33
C GLU A 159 -4.47 18.41 -8.66
N SER A 160 -5.68 17.87 -8.48
CA SER A 160 -5.91 16.54 -7.95
C SER A 160 -5.74 15.48 -9.04
N MET A 161 -4.49 15.08 -9.30
CA MET A 161 -4.20 14.04 -10.29
C MET A 161 -4.33 12.63 -9.69
N PRO A 162 -5.11 11.72 -10.31
CA PRO A 162 -5.16 10.33 -9.90
C PRO A 162 -3.80 9.65 -10.10
N GLN A 163 -3.60 8.51 -9.46
CA GLN A 163 -2.44 7.67 -9.72
C GLN A 163 -2.48 7.17 -11.17
N GLU A 164 -1.31 7.04 -11.81
CA GLU A 164 -1.22 6.62 -13.20
C GLU A 164 -1.88 5.24 -13.43
N VAL A 165 -1.67 4.29 -12.52
CA VAL A 165 -2.30 2.95 -12.60
C VAL A 165 -3.84 3.03 -12.54
N VAL A 166 -4.40 3.97 -11.77
CA VAL A 166 -5.86 4.18 -11.68
C VAL A 166 -6.40 4.76 -12.99
N LYS A 167 -5.67 5.71 -13.59
CA LYS A 167 -5.99 6.27 -14.90
C LYS A 167 -5.93 5.20 -15.99
N MET A 168 -4.84 4.43 -16.05
CA MET A 168 -4.69 3.30 -16.98
C MET A 168 -5.83 2.29 -16.84
N PHE A 169 -6.26 2.00 -15.61
CA PHE A 169 -7.37 1.10 -15.37
C PHE A 169 -8.70 1.68 -15.89
N GLY A 170 -9.01 2.95 -15.64
CA GLY A 170 -10.20 3.61 -16.18
C GLY A 170 -10.22 3.60 -17.71
N ASP A 171 -9.08 3.91 -18.33
CA ASP A 171 -8.89 3.88 -19.78
C ASP A 171 -9.11 2.46 -20.35
N ALA A 172 -8.59 1.42 -19.69
CA ALA A 172 -8.77 0.03 -20.08
C ALA A 172 -10.23 -0.45 -19.94
N VAL A 173 -10.96 0.03 -18.91
CA VAL A 173 -12.40 -0.23 -18.76
C VAL A 173 -13.16 0.41 -19.91
N ALA A 174 -12.88 1.67 -20.23
CA ALA A 174 -13.54 2.39 -21.32
C ALA A 174 -13.29 1.75 -22.70
N ARG A 175 -12.10 1.19 -22.93
CA ARG A 175 -11.78 0.43 -24.16
C ARG A 175 -12.36 -0.98 -24.17
N GLY A 176 -12.67 -1.55 -23.00
CA GLY A 176 -13.13 -2.92 -22.86
C GLY A 176 -12.06 -3.97 -23.21
N ASP A 177 -10.78 -3.72 -22.93
CA ASP A 177 -9.67 -4.66 -23.18
C ASP A 177 -9.50 -5.62 -21.97
N PRO A 178 -9.91 -6.90 -22.08
CA PRO A 178 -9.87 -7.82 -20.94
C PRO A 178 -8.46 -8.23 -20.54
N LEU A 179 -7.51 -8.25 -21.48
CA LEU A 179 -6.12 -8.60 -21.20
C LEU A 179 -5.45 -7.48 -20.41
N GLU A 180 -5.63 -6.24 -20.85
CA GLU A 180 -5.09 -5.06 -20.16
C GLU A 180 -5.66 -4.95 -18.74
N LEU A 181 -6.98 -5.10 -18.59
CA LEU A 181 -7.64 -5.12 -17.28
C LEU A 181 -7.10 -6.24 -16.38
N SER A 182 -6.94 -7.45 -16.90
CA SER A 182 -6.43 -8.59 -16.13
C SER A 182 -5.00 -8.35 -15.64
N LEU A 183 -4.15 -7.77 -16.48
CA LEU A 183 -2.76 -7.43 -16.12
C LEU A 183 -2.71 -6.31 -15.07
N LEU A 184 -3.52 -5.26 -15.21
CA LEU A 184 -3.59 -4.18 -14.21
C LEU A 184 -4.10 -4.68 -12.86
N VAL A 185 -5.14 -5.54 -12.85
CA VAL A 185 -5.63 -6.18 -11.62
C VAL A 185 -4.55 -7.06 -11.00
N PHE A 186 -3.85 -7.87 -11.81
CA PHE A 186 -2.76 -8.70 -11.32
C PHE A 186 -1.63 -7.87 -10.69
N ASN A 187 -1.24 -6.78 -11.34
CA ASN A 187 -0.24 -5.86 -10.82
C ASN A 187 -0.67 -5.27 -9.48
N ALA A 188 -1.86 -4.69 -9.41
CA ALA A 188 -2.33 -3.96 -8.23
C ALA A 188 -2.73 -4.86 -7.05
N VAL A 189 -3.25 -6.07 -7.30
CA VAL A 189 -3.77 -6.96 -6.26
C VAL A 189 -2.73 -7.98 -5.81
N ILE A 190 -1.80 -8.38 -6.68
CA ILE A 190 -0.82 -9.44 -6.37
C ILE A 190 0.59 -8.87 -6.28
N LEU A 191 1.11 -8.29 -7.36
CA LEU A 191 2.53 -7.88 -7.41
C LEU A 191 2.83 -6.70 -6.47
N ALA A 192 2.02 -5.64 -6.53
CA ALA A 192 2.22 -4.45 -5.72
C ALA A 192 2.19 -4.77 -4.21
N PRO A 193 1.15 -5.43 -3.64
CA PRO A 193 1.14 -5.77 -2.22
C PRO A 193 2.29 -6.70 -1.81
N LEU A 194 2.69 -7.64 -2.67
CA LEU A 194 3.80 -8.54 -2.40
C LEU A 194 5.11 -7.78 -2.20
N TRP A 195 5.43 -6.87 -3.14
CA TRP A 195 6.69 -6.12 -3.12
C TRP A 195 6.68 -4.98 -2.11
N GLU A 196 5.58 -4.24 -2.05
CA GLU A 196 5.45 -3.09 -1.16
C GLU A 196 5.43 -3.53 0.31
N GLU A 197 4.72 -4.60 0.66
CA GLU A 197 4.74 -5.05 2.06
C GLU A 197 6.11 -5.61 2.47
N LEU A 198 6.79 -6.35 1.59
CA LEU A 198 8.15 -6.81 1.85
C LEU A 198 9.11 -5.63 2.10
N LEU A 199 9.06 -4.61 1.24
CA LEU A 199 9.91 -3.43 1.34
C LEU A 199 9.55 -2.57 2.55
N TYR A 200 8.30 -2.17 2.69
CA TYR A 200 7.88 -1.20 3.70
C TYR A 200 7.67 -1.81 5.08
N ARG A 201 7.11 -3.02 5.19
CA ARG A 201 6.73 -3.62 6.50
C ARG A 201 7.77 -4.61 6.97
N GLY A 202 8.16 -5.52 6.09
CA GLY A 202 9.20 -6.50 6.38
C GLY A 202 10.53 -5.83 6.71
N PHE A 203 10.97 -4.94 5.83
CA PHE A 203 12.30 -4.35 5.90
C PHE A 203 12.34 -2.94 6.51
N PHE A 204 11.73 -1.94 5.88
CA PHE A 204 11.88 -0.53 6.28
C PHE A 204 11.29 -0.22 7.67
N PHE A 205 10.04 -0.64 7.93
CA PHE A 205 9.44 -0.53 9.26
C PHE A 205 10.24 -1.30 10.33
N GLY A 206 10.72 -2.51 10.00
CA GLY A 206 11.58 -3.30 10.90
C GLY A 206 12.85 -2.55 11.29
N LEU A 207 13.49 -1.90 10.33
CA LEU A 207 14.65 -1.04 10.51
C LEU A 207 14.32 0.16 11.41
N LEU A 208 13.31 0.96 11.06
CA LEU A 208 12.92 2.15 11.82
C LEU A 208 12.50 1.81 13.25
N LYS A 209 11.74 0.71 13.42
CA LYS A 209 11.26 0.27 14.73
C LYS A 209 12.41 -0.05 15.68
N SER A 210 13.51 -0.60 15.17
CA SER A 210 14.69 -0.91 15.98
C SER A 210 15.42 0.34 16.49
N ARG A 211 15.25 1.48 15.82
CA ARG A 211 15.95 2.74 16.12
C ARG A 211 15.07 3.73 16.87
N TRP A 212 13.80 3.84 16.48
CA TRP A 212 12.89 4.90 16.94
C TRP A 212 11.66 4.35 17.71
N GLY A 213 11.54 3.03 17.85
CA GLY A 213 10.36 2.41 18.44
C GLY A 213 9.18 2.33 17.48
N VAL A 214 8.05 1.80 17.97
CA VAL A 214 6.94 1.35 17.11
C VAL A 214 6.20 2.51 16.46
N PHE A 215 5.82 3.52 17.25
CA PHE A 215 4.95 4.59 16.76
C PHE A 215 5.63 5.47 15.70
N PRO A 216 6.86 6.00 15.92
CA PRO A 216 7.55 6.74 14.87
C PRO A 216 7.81 5.89 13.64
N ALA A 217 8.21 4.63 13.81
CA ALA A 217 8.43 3.72 12.68
C ALA A 217 7.16 3.54 11.83
N LEU A 218 5.99 3.38 12.48
CA LEU A 218 4.72 3.21 11.81
C LEU A 218 4.33 4.45 11.00
N VAL A 219 4.48 5.64 11.60
CA VAL A 219 4.18 6.92 10.94
C VAL A 219 5.12 7.15 9.76
N PHE A 220 6.44 7.06 9.97
CA PHE A 220 7.41 7.33 8.92
C PHE A 220 7.34 6.30 7.79
N SER A 221 7.19 5.00 8.09
CA SER A 221 7.05 4.00 7.01
C SER A 221 5.80 4.21 6.17
N SER A 222 4.69 4.64 6.80
CA SER A 222 3.43 4.90 6.09
C SER A 222 3.48 6.18 5.25
N ALA A 223 4.18 7.21 5.73
CA ALA A 223 4.40 8.44 4.97
C ALA A 223 5.28 8.19 3.74
N VAL A 224 6.36 7.43 3.92
CA VAL A 224 7.27 7.06 2.83
C VAL A 224 6.58 6.16 1.80
N PHE A 225 5.79 5.18 2.26
CA PHE A 225 4.91 4.37 1.39
C PHE A 225 3.97 5.25 0.58
N SER A 226 3.28 6.18 1.22
CA SER A 226 2.33 7.05 0.55
C SER A 226 3.01 7.97 -0.49
N PHE A 227 4.15 8.57 -0.12
CA PHE A 227 4.90 9.47 -0.99
C PHE A 227 5.44 8.76 -2.25
N SER A 228 5.77 7.47 -2.18
CA SER A 228 6.30 6.72 -3.32
C SER A 228 5.28 6.49 -4.46
N HIS A 229 4.02 6.87 -4.26
CA HIS A 229 2.98 6.76 -5.29
C HIS A 229 2.88 8.01 -6.18
N PHE A 230 3.66 9.06 -5.88
CA PHE A 230 3.76 10.28 -6.69
C PHE A 230 2.42 10.94 -7.07
N SER A 231 1.39 10.75 -6.24
CA SER A 231 0.09 11.42 -6.38
C SER A 231 -0.23 12.15 -5.09
N LEU A 232 -0.30 13.47 -5.16
CA LEU A 232 -0.67 14.29 -4.01
C LEU A 232 -2.09 13.94 -3.56
N ALA A 233 -3.02 13.71 -4.48
CA ALA A 233 -4.39 13.28 -4.18
C ALA A 233 -4.43 11.94 -3.42
N ALA A 234 -3.56 11.00 -3.76
CA ALA A 234 -3.48 9.70 -3.09
C ALA A 234 -2.75 9.75 -1.74
N PHE A 235 -2.06 10.84 -1.42
CA PHE A 235 -1.15 10.88 -0.27
C PHE A 235 -1.85 10.57 1.07
N LEU A 236 -2.87 11.35 1.45
CA LEU A 236 -3.53 11.14 2.73
C LEU A 236 -4.27 9.79 2.78
N PRO A 237 -5.02 9.37 1.75
CA PRO A 237 -5.64 8.04 1.73
C PRO A 237 -4.64 6.90 1.89
N LEU A 238 -3.55 6.90 1.12
CA LEU A 238 -2.54 5.84 1.19
C LEU A 238 -1.75 5.87 2.50
N PHE A 239 -1.59 7.04 3.11
CA PHE A 239 -1.01 7.14 4.45
C PHE A 239 -1.88 6.41 5.49
N VAL A 240 -3.20 6.63 5.47
CA VAL A 240 -4.16 5.97 6.38
C VAL A 240 -4.17 4.44 6.17
N VAL A 241 -4.21 3.99 4.92
CA VAL A 241 -4.07 2.56 4.57
C VAL A 241 -2.74 2.02 5.07
N GLY A 242 -1.67 2.77 4.87
CA GLY A 242 -0.33 2.38 5.28
C GLY A 242 -0.20 2.20 6.79
N MET A 243 -0.83 3.08 7.57
CA MET A 243 -0.94 2.98 9.04
C MET A 243 -1.74 1.75 9.45
N ALA A 244 -2.86 1.46 8.78
CA ALA A 244 -3.70 0.30 9.06
C ALA A 244 -2.95 -1.02 8.85
N VAL A 245 -2.39 -1.20 7.65
CA VAL A 245 -1.62 -2.40 7.26
C VAL A 245 -0.37 -2.54 8.13
N GLY A 246 0.35 -1.44 8.38
CA GLY A 246 1.52 -1.44 9.27
C GLY A 246 1.18 -1.81 10.71
N TYR A 247 0.03 -1.38 11.23
CA TYR A 247 -0.43 -1.79 12.56
C TYR A 247 -0.78 -3.28 12.56
N VAL A 248 -1.50 -3.79 11.55
CA VAL A 248 -1.80 -5.22 11.40
C VAL A 248 -0.52 -6.05 11.38
N TYR A 249 0.49 -5.65 10.60
CA TYR A 249 1.80 -6.28 10.59
C TYR A 249 2.46 -6.26 11.97
N TYR A 250 2.47 -5.12 12.66
CA TYR A 250 3.06 -5.00 13.98
C TYR A 250 2.42 -5.95 15.01
N ARG A 251 1.08 -6.06 14.98
CA ARG A 251 0.32 -6.88 15.93
C ARG A 251 0.39 -8.38 15.62
N THR A 252 0.30 -8.75 14.35
CA THR A 252 0.30 -10.18 13.94
C THR A 252 1.71 -10.73 13.77
N ARG A 253 2.69 -9.87 13.46
CA ARG A 253 4.05 -10.20 13.02
C ARG A 253 4.05 -11.15 11.82
N SER A 254 3.05 -11.01 10.96
CA SER A 254 2.86 -11.79 9.74
C SER A 254 2.73 -10.85 8.56
N LEU A 255 3.67 -10.98 7.62
CA LEU A 255 3.65 -10.28 6.36
C LEU A 255 2.49 -10.78 5.48
N TYR A 256 2.07 -12.04 5.62
CA TYR A 256 0.94 -12.58 4.86
C TYR A 256 -0.37 -11.88 5.21
N PHE A 257 -0.59 -11.52 6.48
CA PHE A 257 -1.74 -10.69 6.86
C PHE A 257 -1.64 -9.29 6.24
N ALA A 258 -0.45 -8.69 6.25
CA ALA A 258 -0.25 -7.37 5.65
C ALA A 258 -0.54 -7.40 4.12
N ILE A 259 0.06 -8.36 3.41
CA ILE A 259 -0.13 -8.59 1.97
C ILE A 259 -1.60 -8.84 1.66
N PHE A 260 -2.26 -9.73 2.39
CA PHE A 260 -3.67 -10.06 2.13
C PHE A 260 -4.59 -8.85 2.30
N PHE A 261 -4.45 -8.11 3.40
CA PHE A 261 -5.32 -6.97 3.66
C PHE A 261 -5.03 -5.79 2.72
N HIS A 262 -3.77 -5.58 2.33
CA HIS A 262 -3.41 -4.61 1.28
C HIS A 262 -3.99 -5.04 -0.09
N ALA A 263 -3.83 -6.30 -0.48
CA ALA A 263 -4.44 -6.85 -1.69
C ALA A 263 -5.96 -6.71 -1.70
N LEU A 264 -6.61 -6.95 -0.56
CA LEU A 264 -8.05 -6.76 -0.39
C LEU A 264 -8.45 -5.30 -0.59
N PHE A 265 -7.69 -4.34 -0.03
CA PHE A 265 -7.94 -2.92 -0.24
C PHE A 265 -7.82 -2.52 -1.72
N ASN A 266 -6.75 -2.97 -2.40
CA ASN A 266 -6.53 -2.66 -3.81
C ASN A 266 -7.64 -3.29 -4.67
N GLY A 267 -7.99 -4.55 -4.42
CA GLY A 267 -9.04 -5.25 -5.15
C GLY A 267 -10.41 -4.60 -4.99
N LEU A 268 -10.79 -4.20 -3.76
CA LEU A 268 -12.03 -3.47 -3.51
C LEU A 268 -12.04 -2.10 -4.19
N SER A 269 -10.92 -1.38 -4.16
CA SER A 269 -10.78 -0.08 -4.81
C SER A 269 -10.95 -0.19 -6.34
N MET A 270 -10.34 -1.21 -6.95
CA MET A 270 -10.51 -1.47 -8.39
C MET A 270 -11.93 -1.92 -8.74
N ALA A 271 -12.57 -2.72 -7.90
CA ALA A 271 -13.97 -3.11 -8.10
C ALA A 271 -14.91 -1.90 -8.08
N VAL A 272 -14.71 -0.98 -7.12
CA VAL A 272 -15.45 0.29 -7.08
C VAL A 272 -15.18 1.11 -8.33
N GLN A 273 -13.91 1.26 -8.74
CA GLN A 273 -13.55 2.00 -9.95
C GLN A 273 -14.18 1.39 -11.20
N PHE A 274 -14.21 0.06 -11.32
CA PHE A 274 -14.83 -0.65 -12.43
C PHE A 274 -16.33 -0.36 -12.51
N ILE A 275 -17.03 -0.35 -11.36
CA ILE A 275 -18.46 -0.03 -11.31
C ILE A 275 -18.71 1.43 -11.71
N LEU A 276 -17.87 2.36 -11.27
CA LEU A 276 -18.02 3.79 -11.55
C LEU A 276 -17.74 4.17 -13.01
N VAL A 277 -16.81 3.48 -13.66
CA VAL A 277 -16.41 3.75 -15.06
C VAL A 277 -17.21 2.91 -16.05
N GLY A 278 -17.60 1.69 -15.67
CA GLY A 278 -18.32 0.76 -16.52
C GLY A 278 -19.85 0.94 -16.56
N SER A 279 -20.39 1.86 -15.75
CA SER A 279 -21.81 2.28 -15.75
C SER A 279 -22.06 3.45 -16.69
#